data_AF-B8ISF0-F1
#
_entry.id   AF-B8ISF0-F1
#
_cell.length_a   1.000
_cell.length_b   1.000
_cell.length_c   1.000
_cell.angle_alpha   90.00
_cell.angle_beta   90.00
_cell.angle_gamma   90.00
#
_symmetry.space_group_name_H-M   'P 1'
#
loop_
_entity.id
_entity.type
_entity.pdbx_description
1 polymer ?
#
loop_
_entity_poly.entity_id
_entity_poly.type
_entity_poly.pdbx_seq_one_letter_code
_entity_poly.pdbx_strand_id
1 'polypeptide(L)'
;MHLPGTQHTVSHPAGPYSSNRLFEWAMAVMMLLIALTLALPGDTLERASLKPIADLGFGEGSMAFFFGAVGVLRITALYLNGHINNGLVRPNGANVRAICAGFGALIMGQLTLALVVEAITAAAPSFVIPVFGTLTLFEALSCYVARLDAVDRKSRLGQALIALEQVG
;
A
#
# COMPACT_ATOMS: atom_id res chain seq x y z
N MET A 1 -20.53 -3.55 -44.72
CA MET A 1 -20.89 -2.96 -43.40
C MET A 1 -20.06 -3.69 -42.36
N HIS A 2 -18.92 -3.14 -41.98
CA HIS A 2 -17.93 -3.77 -41.10
C HIS A 2 -18.21 -3.27 -39.69
N LEU A 3 -18.74 -4.13 -38.82
CA LEU A 3 -18.91 -3.80 -37.41
C LEU A 3 -17.50 -3.72 -36.78
N PRO A 4 -17.09 -2.58 -36.21
CA PRO A 4 -15.81 -2.49 -35.53
C PRO A 4 -15.84 -3.44 -34.32
N GLY A 5 -15.01 -4.47 -34.39
CA GLY A 5 -14.82 -5.43 -33.30
C GLY A 5 -14.41 -4.67 -32.05
N THR A 6 -15.26 -4.73 -31.02
CA THR A 6 -14.91 -4.36 -29.67
C THR A 6 -13.73 -5.24 -29.25
N GLN A 7 -12.52 -4.68 -29.26
CA GLN A 7 -11.40 -5.31 -28.57
C GLN A 7 -11.78 -5.35 -27.09
N HIS A 8 -12.31 -6.48 -26.64
CA HIS A 8 -12.39 -6.81 -25.23
C HIS A 8 -10.95 -6.91 -24.73
N THR A 9 -10.37 -5.77 -24.34
CA THR A 9 -9.15 -5.77 -23.54
C THR A 9 -9.55 -6.47 -22.24
N VAL A 10 -9.08 -7.70 -22.08
CA VAL A 10 -9.31 -8.47 -20.86
C VAL A 10 -8.65 -7.68 -19.74
N SER A 11 -9.45 -6.90 -19.01
CA SER A 11 -8.95 -6.07 -17.93
C SER A 11 -8.37 -6.97 -16.86
N HIS A 12 -7.10 -6.74 -16.51
CA HIS A 12 -6.38 -7.53 -15.53
C HIS A 12 -7.18 -7.65 -14.21
N PRO A 13 -7.21 -8.82 -13.53
CA PRO A 13 -8.03 -9.04 -12.33
C PRO A 13 -7.81 -8.01 -11.21
N ALA A 14 -6.62 -7.40 -11.16
CA ALA A 14 -6.25 -6.36 -10.20
C ALA A 14 -6.75 -4.95 -10.54
N GLY A 15 -7.34 -4.74 -11.71
CA GLY A 15 -7.80 -3.44 -12.22
C GLY A 15 -6.94 -2.96 -13.38
N PRO A 16 -7.46 -2.05 -14.23
CA PRO A 16 -6.77 -1.56 -15.42
C PRO A 16 -5.53 -0.72 -15.09
N TYR A 17 -5.48 -0.09 -13.91
CA TYR A 17 -4.36 0.77 -13.51
C TYR A 17 -3.28 0.04 -12.69
N SER A 18 -3.55 -1.20 -12.28
CA SER A 18 -2.66 -2.02 -11.44
C SER A 18 -2.17 -3.30 -12.13
N SER A 19 -1.88 -3.25 -13.43
CA SER A 19 -1.36 -4.42 -14.15
C SER A 19 0.08 -4.78 -13.71
N ASN A 20 0.90 -3.78 -13.38
CA ASN A 20 2.22 -3.94 -12.78
C ASN A 20 2.21 -3.55 -11.28
N ARG A 21 2.32 -4.53 -10.38
CA ARG A 21 2.20 -4.35 -8.92
C ARG A 21 3.51 -4.55 -8.16
N LEU A 22 4.65 -4.48 -8.86
CA LEU A 22 5.96 -4.78 -8.30
C LEU A 22 6.27 -3.90 -7.08
N PHE A 23 5.95 -2.61 -7.15
CA PHE A 23 6.19 -1.68 -6.05
C PHE A 23 5.34 -2.02 -4.81
N GLU A 24 4.05 -2.34 -4.98
CA GLU A 24 3.19 -2.72 -3.86
C GLU A 24 3.68 -4.01 -3.18
N TRP A 25 4.16 -4.98 -3.96
CA TRP A 25 4.80 -6.19 -3.45
C TRP A 25 6.10 -5.89 -2.71
N ALA A 26 6.97 -5.07 -3.31
CA ALA A 26 8.25 -4.67 -2.69
C ALA A 26 8.02 -3.99 -1.34
N MET A 27 7.03 -3.10 -1.25
CA MET A 27 6.69 -2.42 0.00
C MET A 27 6.05 -3.36 1.03
N ALA A 28 5.20 -4.29 0.60
CA ALA A 28 4.63 -5.31 1.50
C ALA A 28 5.73 -6.19 2.13
N VAL A 29 6.68 -6.64 1.30
CA VAL A 29 7.83 -7.43 1.75
C VAL A 29 8.74 -6.61 2.66
N MET A 30 9.03 -5.35 2.29
CA MET A 30 9.85 -4.45 3.10
C MET A 30 9.25 -4.24 4.50
N MET A 31 7.94 -4.01 4.60
CA MET A 31 7.26 -3.88 5.89
C MET A 31 7.39 -5.14 6.75
N LEU A 32 7.27 -6.34 6.15
CA LEU A 32 7.50 -7.59 6.88
C LEU A 32 8.94 -7.76 7.34
N LEU A 33 9.91 -7.41 6.49
CA LEU A 33 11.33 -7.48 6.86
C LEU A 33 11.66 -6.50 7.98
N ILE A 34 11.10 -5.28 7.97
CA ILE A 34 11.20 -4.32 9.07
C ILE A 34 10.59 -4.90 10.35
N ALA A 35 9.39 -5.49 10.26
CA ALA A 35 8.73 -6.11 11.40
C ALA A 35 9.56 -7.25 12.01
N LEU A 36 10.10 -8.13 11.17
CA LEU A 36 10.97 -9.23 11.60
C LEU A 36 12.26 -8.70 12.23
N THR A 37 12.84 -7.65 11.67
CA THR A 37 14.07 -7.03 12.20
C THR A 37 13.82 -6.45 13.60
N LEU A 38 12.72 -5.71 13.79
CA LEU A 38 12.32 -5.14 15.07
C LEU A 38 11.88 -6.19 16.11
N ALA A 39 11.57 -7.42 15.67
CA ALA A 39 11.22 -8.52 16.55
C ALA A 39 12.45 -9.32 17.03
N LEU A 40 13.63 -9.08 16.45
CA LEU A 40 14.87 -9.72 16.89
C LEU A 40 15.32 -9.14 18.25
N PRO A 41 15.91 -9.98 19.13
CA PRO A 41 16.41 -9.50 20.41
C PRO A 41 17.64 -8.57 20.21
N GLY A 42 17.56 -7.37 20.77
CA GLY A 42 18.61 -6.35 20.73
C GLY A 42 18.00 -4.96 20.66
N ASP A 43 18.75 -3.91 21.02
CA ASP A 43 18.31 -2.52 20.79
C ASP A 43 18.55 -2.18 19.32
N THR A 44 17.63 -2.64 18.47
CA THR A 44 17.63 -2.37 17.03
C THR A 44 17.47 -0.89 16.72
N LEU A 45 16.89 -0.12 17.65
CA LEU A 45 16.69 1.32 17.52
C LEU A 45 17.93 2.16 17.86
N GLU A 46 18.88 1.63 18.62
CA GLU A 46 20.09 2.35 19.04
C GLU A 46 20.92 2.93 17.87
N ARG A 47 20.83 2.30 16.69
CA ARG A 47 21.55 2.68 15.46
C ARG A 47 20.65 3.06 14.28
N ALA A 48 19.32 3.06 14.48
CA ALA A 48 18.37 3.18 13.39
C ALA A 48 17.80 4.59 13.24
N SER A 49 17.39 4.95 12.03
CA SER A 49 16.59 6.13 11.69
C SER A 49 15.22 6.18 12.39
N LEU A 50 14.89 5.17 13.19
CA LEU A 50 13.66 5.01 13.95
C LEU A 50 13.76 5.54 15.39
N LYS A 51 14.96 5.86 15.88
CA LYS A 51 15.18 6.41 17.23
C LYS A 51 14.29 7.61 17.57
N PRO A 52 14.09 8.60 16.67
CA PRO A 52 13.17 9.71 16.93
C PRO A 52 11.71 9.28 17.17
N ILE A 53 11.27 8.14 16.59
CA ILE A 53 9.92 7.61 16.81
C ILE A 53 9.85 6.82 18.13
N ALA A 54 10.93 6.14 18.51
CA ALA A 54 11.06 5.50 19.82
C ALA A 54 10.87 6.52 20.94
N ASP A 55 11.52 7.68 20.80
CA ASP A 55 11.48 8.78 21.76
C ASP A 55 10.08 9.42 21.88
N LEU A 56 9.21 9.22 20.87
CA LEU A 56 7.80 9.62 20.90
C LEU A 56 6.87 8.59 21.60
N GLY A 57 7.43 7.53 22.19
CA GLY A 57 6.70 6.56 23.02
C GLY A 57 6.21 5.31 22.28
N PHE A 58 6.60 5.10 21.03
CA PHE A 58 6.32 3.86 20.30
C PHE A 58 7.45 2.86 20.51
N GLY A 59 7.25 1.88 21.40
CA GLY A 59 8.27 0.83 21.64
C GLY A 59 8.45 -0.10 20.44
N GLU A 60 9.63 -0.73 20.33
CA GLU A 60 10.00 -1.67 19.25
C GLU A 60 8.93 -2.72 18.98
N GLY A 61 8.41 -3.37 20.04
CA GLY A 61 7.38 -4.40 19.90
C GLY A 61 6.07 -3.89 19.30
N SER A 62 5.69 -2.64 19.58
CA SER A 62 4.49 -2.03 19.00
C SER A 62 4.68 -1.72 17.51
N MET A 63 5.87 -1.24 17.14
CA MET A 63 6.23 -1.02 15.74
C MET A 63 6.29 -2.34 14.99
N ALA A 64 6.98 -3.35 15.54
CA ALA A 64 7.09 -4.68 14.96
C ALA A 64 5.72 -5.30 14.68
N PHE A 65 4.82 -5.25 15.66
CA PHE A 65 3.44 -5.71 15.49
C PHE A 65 2.70 -4.96 14.40
N PHE A 66 2.79 -3.62 14.38
CA PHE A 66 2.09 -2.80 13.40
C PHE A 66 2.58 -3.03 11.97
N PHE A 67 3.90 -2.97 11.75
CA PHE A 67 4.51 -3.27 10.45
C PHE A 67 4.20 -4.70 10.00
N GLY A 68 4.22 -5.66 10.92
CA GLY A 68 3.88 -7.05 10.65
C GLY A 68 2.43 -7.22 10.22
N ALA A 69 1.48 -6.66 10.98
CA ALA A 69 0.06 -6.74 10.69
C ALA A 69 -0.29 -6.06 9.35
N VAL A 70 0.24 -4.86 9.08
CA VAL A 70 0.01 -4.14 7.82
C VAL A 70 0.65 -4.90 6.65
N GLY A 71 1.87 -5.42 6.81
CA GLY A 71 2.56 -6.22 5.81
C GLY A 71 1.80 -7.49 5.43
N VAL A 72 1.34 -8.27 6.42
CA VAL A 72 0.54 -9.49 6.20
C VAL A 72 -0.79 -9.15 5.52
N LEU A 73 -1.50 -8.13 6.00
CA LEU A 73 -2.77 -7.70 5.42
C LEU A 73 -2.60 -7.28 3.96
N ARG A 74 -1.51 -6.55 3.66
CA ARG A 74 -1.17 -6.11 2.31
C ARG A 74 -0.82 -7.27 1.38
N ILE A 75 0.00 -8.24 1.81
CA ILE A 75 0.28 -9.46 1.03
C ILE A 75 -1.02 -10.22 0.74
N THR A 76 -1.85 -10.39 1.77
CA THR A 76 -3.14 -11.07 1.64
C THR A 76 -4.01 -10.36 0.61
N ALA A 77 -4.11 -9.03 0.68
CA ALA A 77 -4.83 -8.23 -0.30
C ALA A 77 -4.24 -8.38 -1.71
N LEU A 78 -2.91 -8.27 -1.87
CA LEU A 78 -2.26 -8.40 -3.18
C LEU A 78 -2.49 -9.77 -3.82
N TYR A 79 -2.40 -10.83 -3.01
CA TYR A 79 -2.65 -12.20 -3.41
C TYR A 79 -4.11 -12.38 -3.85
N LEU A 80 -5.07 -11.96 -3.02
CA LEU A 80 -6.51 -12.06 -3.32
C LEU A 80 -6.87 -11.26 -4.59
N ASN A 81 -6.34 -10.04 -4.76
CA ASN A 81 -6.56 -9.25 -5.99
C ASN A 81 -5.86 -9.79 -7.23
N GLY A 82 -4.83 -10.62 -7.05
CA GLY A 82 -4.02 -11.15 -8.14
C GLY A 82 -4.49 -12.48 -8.70
N HIS A 83 -5.03 -13.35 -7.84
CA HIS A 83 -5.39 -14.72 -8.21
C HIS A 83 -6.90 -14.97 -8.22
N ILE A 84 -7.66 -14.32 -7.34
CA ILE A 84 -9.10 -14.55 -7.24
C ILE A 84 -9.81 -13.55 -8.14
N ASN A 85 -10.64 -14.08 -9.03
CA ASN A 85 -11.47 -13.31 -9.94
C ASN A 85 -12.46 -12.47 -9.10
N ASN A 86 -12.06 -11.25 -8.75
CA ASN A 86 -12.73 -10.31 -7.86
C ASN A 86 -14.12 -9.83 -8.33
N GLY A 87 -14.72 -10.47 -9.34
CA GLY A 87 -16.12 -10.27 -9.71
C GLY A 87 -17.11 -10.89 -8.72
N LEU A 88 -16.71 -11.91 -7.94
CA LEU A 88 -17.63 -12.67 -7.09
C LEU A 88 -17.41 -12.51 -5.57
N VAL A 89 -16.19 -12.27 -5.11
CA VAL A 89 -15.85 -12.38 -3.67
C VAL A 89 -15.62 -10.99 -3.06
N ARG A 90 -16.58 -10.54 -2.24
CA ARG A 90 -16.40 -9.45 -1.28
C ARG A 90 -15.51 -9.97 -0.12
N PRO A 91 -14.51 -9.23 0.38
CA PRO A 91 -14.35 -7.77 0.32
C PRO A 91 -13.45 -7.30 -0.83
N ASN A 92 -13.79 -6.10 -1.33
CA ASN A 92 -13.19 -5.42 -2.47
C ASN A 92 -11.68 -5.21 -2.26
N GLY A 93 -10.85 -6.15 -2.68
CA GLY A 93 -9.42 -6.16 -2.37
C GLY A 93 -8.68 -4.89 -2.80
N ALA A 94 -9.20 -4.13 -3.77
CA ALA A 94 -8.64 -2.84 -4.17
C ALA A 94 -8.75 -1.79 -3.04
N ASN A 95 -9.83 -1.80 -2.26
CA ASN A 95 -9.96 -0.93 -1.09
C ASN A 95 -8.98 -1.31 0.02
N VAL A 96 -8.78 -2.61 0.26
CA VAL A 96 -7.81 -3.07 1.27
C VAL A 96 -6.39 -2.66 0.86
N ARG A 97 -6.03 -2.80 -0.43
CA ARG A 97 -4.77 -2.30 -0.97
C ARG A 97 -4.63 -0.79 -0.78
N ALA A 98 -5.65 -0.01 -1.09
CA ALA A 98 -5.63 1.45 -0.91
C ALA A 98 -5.43 1.83 0.57
N ILE A 99 -6.14 1.19 1.49
CA ILE A 99 -5.99 1.44 2.94
C ILE A 99 -4.58 1.06 3.39
N CYS A 100 -4.08 -0.12 3.01
CA CYS A 100 -2.71 -0.52 3.36
C CYS A 100 -1.69 0.47 2.82
N ALA A 101 -1.80 0.89 1.55
CA ALA A 101 -0.92 1.89 0.93
C ALA A 101 -1.01 3.25 1.63
N GLY A 102 -2.20 3.66 2.05
CA GLY A 102 -2.39 4.85 2.88
C GLY A 102 -1.63 4.77 4.21
N PHE A 103 -1.72 3.64 4.92
CA PHE A 103 -0.92 3.43 6.13
C PHE A 103 0.58 3.46 5.85
N GLY A 104 1.04 2.85 4.75
CA GLY A 104 2.45 2.89 4.37
C GLY A 104 2.96 4.30 4.07
N ALA A 105 2.16 5.11 3.38
CA ALA A 105 2.45 6.52 3.15
C ALA A 105 2.53 7.30 4.47
N LEU A 106 1.60 7.07 5.41
CA LEU A 106 1.62 7.75 6.71
C LEU A 106 2.86 7.39 7.52
N ILE A 107 3.22 6.11 7.59
CA ILE A 107 4.38 5.65 8.36
C ILE A 107 5.68 6.23 7.77
N MET A 108 5.87 6.07 6.46
CA MET A 108 7.08 6.58 5.79
C MET A 108 7.12 8.11 5.85
N GLY A 109 5.97 8.78 5.79
CA GLY A 109 5.85 10.23 5.90
C GLY A 109 6.24 10.74 7.28
N GLN A 110 5.77 10.07 8.34
CA GLN A 110 6.17 10.37 9.73
C GLN A 110 7.67 10.18 9.94
N LEU A 111 8.23 9.09 9.41
CA LEU A 111 9.68 8.84 9.46
C LEU A 111 10.49 9.90 8.73
N THR A 112 10.05 10.27 7.54
CA THR A 112 10.67 11.33 6.75
C THR A 112 10.61 12.66 7.51
N LEU A 113 9.45 13.01 8.06
CA LEU A 113 9.27 14.26 8.80
C LEU A 113 10.14 14.29 10.06
N ALA A 114 10.21 13.20 10.82
CA ALA A 114 11.04 13.12 12.01
C ALA A 114 12.52 13.37 11.67
N LEU A 115 13.04 12.72 10.62
CA LEU A 115 14.41 12.94 10.16
C LEU A 115 14.64 14.35 9.61
N VAL A 116 13.66 14.96 8.96
CA VAL A 116 13.74 16.35 8.49
C VAL A 116 13.80 17.32 9.67
N VAL A 117 12.97 17.11 10.69
CA VAL A 117 13.00 17.92 11.92
C VAL A 117 14.36 17.79 12.59
N GLU A 118 14.86 16.57 12.79
CA GLU A 118 16.17 16.32 13.38
C GLU A 118 17.31 16.98 12.57
N ALA A 119 17.27 16.88 11.24
CA ALA A 119 18.24 17.53 10.36
C ALA A 119 18.28 19.06 10.55
N ILE A 120 17.13 19.68 10.83
CA ILE A 120 17.02 21.13 11.06
C ILE A 120 17.43 21.49 12.49
N THR A 121 16.92 20.77 13.49
CA THR A 121 17.10 21.14 14.91
C THR A 121 18.46 20.75 15.46
N ALA A 122 19.05 19.66 14.97
CA ALA A 122 20.34 19.14 15.41
C ALA A 122 21.45 19.32 14.37
N ALA A 123 21.16 19.95 13.22
CA ALA A 123 22.09 20.13 12.09
C ALA A 123 22.73 18.80 11.61
N ALA A 124 22.01 17.69 11.76
CA ALA A 124 22.48 16.34 11.48
C ALA A 124 21.66 15.71 10.33
N PRO A 125 21.88 16.12 9.06
CA PRO A 125 21.10 15.60 7.95
C PRO A 125 21.38 14.12 7.70
N SER A 126 20.31 13.32 7.64
CA SER A 126 20.38 11.90 7.32
C SER A 126 20.19 11.66 5.82
N PHE A 127 21.07 10.85 5.21
CA PHE A 127 20.92 10.41 3.82
C PHE A 127 19.67 9.55 3.59
N VAL A 128 19.01 9.11 4.65
CA VAL A 128 17.79 8.29 4.62
C VAL A 128 16.54 9.15 4.35
N ILE A 129 16.61 10.48 4.54
CA ILE A 129 15.50 11.41 4.25
C ILE A 129 14.97 11.25 2.82
N PRO A 130 15.78 11.36 1.74
CA PRO A 130 15.28 11.18 0.38
C PRO A 130 14.76 9.76 0.12
N VAL A 131 15.26 8.74 0.83
CA VAL A 131 14.78 7.36 0.71
C VAL A 131 13.35 7.25 1.24
N PHE A 132 13.11 7.59 2.52
CA PHE A 132 11.77 7.53 3.10
C PHE A 132 10.81 8.52 2.44
N GLY A 133 11.28 9.70 2.03
CA GLY A 133 10.46 10.67 1.30
C GLY A 133 9.98 10.11 -0.04
N THR A 134 10.86 9.43 -0.78
CA THR A 134 10.50 8.78 -2.04
C THR A 134 9.51 7.64 -1.81
N LEU A 135 9.74 6.79 -0.80
CA LEU A 135 8.81 5.71 -0.44
C LEU A 135 7.42 6.25 -0.06
N THR A 136 7.37 7.36 0.68
CA THR A 136 6.13 8.05 1.04
C THR A 136 5.33 8.45 -0.19
N LEU A 137 5.98 9.09 -1.16
CA LEU A 137 5.34 9.54 -2.40
C LEU A 137 4.80 8.37 -3.22
N PHE A 138 5.60 7.31 -3.41
CA PHE A 138 5.15 6.16 -4.18
C PHE A 138 4.08 5.33 -3.47
N GLU A 139 4.05 5.31 -2.14
CA GLU A 139 2.95 4.74 -1.37
C GLU A 139 1.65 5.55 -1.54
N ALA A 140 1.75 6.88 -1.52
CA ALA A 140 0.60 7.74 -1.80
C ALA A 140 0.06 7.54 -3.23
N LEU A 141 0.94 7.41 -4.22
CA LEU A 141 0.57 7.06 -5.59
C LEU A 141 -0.08 5.67 -5.66
N SER A 142 0.47 4.67 -4.97
CA SER A 142 -0.10 3.32 -4.90
C SER A 142 -1.49 3.32 -4.27
N CYS A 143 -1.70 4.13 -3.23
CA CYS A 143 -3.00 4.35 -2.62
C CYS A 143 -4.00 4.95 -3.61
N TYR A 144 -3.59 6.00 -4.33
CA TYR A 144 -4.42 6.66 -5.33
C TYR A 144 -4.83 5.70 -6.46
N VAL A 145 -3.87 4.95 -7.02
CA VAL A 145 -4.12 3.96 -8.09
C VAL A 145 -5.05 2.86 -7.61
N ALA A 146 -4.80 2.27 -6.43
CA ALA A 146 -5.67 1.25 -5.86
C ALA A 146 -7.10 1.77 -5.60
N ARG A 147 -7.23 3.05 -5.24
CA ARG A 147 -8.54 3.68 -5.06
C ARG A 147 -9.27 3.88 -6.39
N LEU A 148 -8.59 4.32 -7.45
CA LEU A 148 -9.17 4.42 -8.79
C LEU A 148 -9.69 3.07 -9.27
N ASP A 149 -8.91 2.00 -9.10
CA ASP A 149 -9.35 0.64 -9.44
C ASP A 149 -10.60 0.21 -8.66
N ALA A 150 -10.73 0.64 -7.40
CA ALA A 150 -11.93 0.35 -6.62
C ALA A 150 -13.17 1.13 -7.09
N VAL A 151 -12.99 2.38 -7.55
CA VAL A 151 -14.08 3.21 -8.09
C VAL A 151 -14.54 2.70 -9.45
N ASP A 152 -13.61 2.43 -10.37
CA ASP A 152 -13.94 1.93 -11.72
C ASP A 152 -14.75 0.62 -11.65
N ARG A 153 -14.35 -0.31 -10.77
CA ARG A 153 -15.13 -1.53 -10.52
C ARG A 153 -16.54 -1.26 -10.03
N LYS A 154 -16.72 -0.32 -9.09
CA LYS A 154 -18.05 0.03 -8.56
C LYS A 154 -18.95 0.59 -9.66
N SER A 155 -18.39 1.42 -10.56
CA SER A 155 -19.10 1.96 -11.72
C SER A 155 -19.57 0.86 -12.67
N ARG A 156 -18.68 -0.06 -13.05
CA ARG A 156 -19.01 -1.19 -13.95
C ARG A 156 -20.09 -2.11 -13.38
N LEU A 157 -20.02 -2.42 -12.08
CA LEU A 157 -21.04 -3.22 -11.40
C LEU A 157 -22.40 -2.51 -11.37
N GLY A 158 -22.42 -1.18 -11.16
CA GLY A 158 -23.64 -0.38 -11.23
C GLY A 158 -24.28 -0.42 -12.62
N GLN A 159 -23.48 -0.27 -13.67
CA GLN A 159 -23.96 -0.36 -15.06
C GLN A 159 -24.52 -1.75 -15.39
N ALA A 160 -23.87 -2.82 -14.93
CA ALA A 160 -24.35 -4.19 -15.16
C ALA A 160 -25.69 -4.47 -14.45
N LEU A 161 -25.88 -3.96 -13.23
CA LEU A 161 -27.16 -4.08 -12.51
C LEU A 161 -28.29 -3.34 -13.22
N ILE A 162 -28.04 -2.10 -13.67
CA ILE A 162 -29.03 -1.31 -14.44
C ILE A 162 -29.40 -2.04 -15.74
N ALA A 163 -28.43 -2.64 -16.43
CA ALA A 163 -28.71 -3.40 -17.64
C ALA A 163 -29.56 -4.66 -17.38
N LEU A 164 -29.40 -5.31 -16.23
CA LEU A 164 -30.24 -6.46 -15.84
C LEU A 164 -31.67 -6.04 -15.48
N GLU A 165 -31.85 -4.90 -14.82
CA GLU A 165 -33.17 -4.33 -14.50
C GLU A 165 -33.96 -3.90 -15.74
N GLN A 166 -33.29 -3.62 -16.87
CA GLN A 166 -33.95 -3.26 -18.12
C GLN A 166 -34.44 -4.46 -18.94
N VAL A 167 -33.99 -5.68 -18.60
CA VAL A 167 -34.27 -6.91 -19.36
C VAL A 167 -35.25 -7.83 -18.61
N GLY A 168 -35.46 -7.61 -17.31
CA GLY A 168 -36.46 -8.31 -16.48
C GLY A 168 -37.79 -7.56 -16.41
#